data_AF-A0A168PHE4-F1
#
_entry.id   AF-A0A168PHE4-F1
#
_cell.length_a   1.000
_cell.length_b   1.000
_cell.length_c   1.000
_cell.angle_alpha   90.00
_cell.angle_beta   90.00
_cell.angle_gamma   90.00
#
_symmetry.space_group_name_H-M   'P 1'
#
loop_
_entity.id
_entity.type
_entity.pdbx_description
1 polymer ?
#
loop_
_entity_poly.entity_id
_entity_poly.type
_entity_poly.pdbx_seq_one_letter_code
_entity_poly.pdbx_strand_id
1 'polypeptide(L)'
;MLLDPAVLCNACSKEYLHYWAKSSIFVNEYATRFLNSVGCVPVDRESKDHLGLYQSTFDVMELNESIAVFPEGTSHTLSRISKLKDGASFVALEYTKSLKDKPRYNRHGQLAKPAAIVPVGIVYTEKSRYRSVINVRFGKPIQMKGYLDNF
;
A
#
# COMPACT_ATOMS: atom_id res chain seq x y z
N MET A 1 2.87 -9.86 11.67
CA MET A 1 1.77 -8.93 12.00
C MET A 1 0.64 -9.28 11.05
N LEU A 2 -0.27 -10.16 11.48
CA LEU A 2 -1.41 -10.60 10.68
C LEU A 2 -2.64 -9.71 10.91
N LEU A 3 -2.70 -9.04 12.07
CA LEU A 3 -3.81 -8.17 12.45
C LEU A 3 -3.78 -6.79 11.78
N ASP A 4 -2.62 -6.30 11.33
CA ASP A 4 -2.53 -4.93 10.79
C ASP A 4 -3.42 -4.71 9.55
N PRO A 5 -3.44 -5.60 8.53
CA PRO A 5 -4.38 -5.46 7.43
C PRO A 5 -5.84 -5.48 7.89
N ALA A 6 -6.20 -6.35 8.85
CA ALA A 6 -7.56 -6.40 9.37
C ALA A 6 -7.96 -5.12 10.12
N VAL A 7 -7.04 -4.56 10.90
CA VAL A 7 -7.21 -3.28 11.61
C VAL A 7 -7.37 -2.14 10.62
N LEU A 8 -6.56 -2.10 9.54
CA LEU A 8 -6.68 -1.09 8.49
C LEU A 8 -7.97 -1.21 7.69
N CYS A 9 -8.38 -2.42 7.30
CA CYS A 9 -9.68 -2.65 6.65
C CYS A 9 -10.84 -2.14 7.52
N ASN A 10 -10.78 -2.35 8.84
CA ASN A 10 -11.80 -1.85 9.75
C ASN A 10 -11.73 -0.32 9.94
N ALA A 11 -10.52 0.25 10.05
CA ALA A 11 -10.32 1.68 10.23
C ALA A 11 -10.70 2.49 8.96
N CYS A 12 -10.48 1.90 7.77
CA CYS A 12 -10.79 2.48 6.47
C CYS A 12 -11.97 1.78 5.79
N SER A 13 -13.01 1.42 6.55
CA SER A 13 -14.12 0.57 6.06
C SER A 13 -14.94 1.15 4.89
N LYS A 14 -14.71 2.41 4.52
CA LYS A 14 -15.39 3.10 3.41
C LYS A 14 -14.59 3.03 2.10
N GLU A 15 -13.34 2.59 2.14
CA GLU A 15 -12.46 2.51 0.99
C GLU A 15 -12.05 1.06 0.73
N TYR A 16 -11.92 0.69 -0.55
CA TYR A 16 -11.29 -0.56 -0.94
C TYR A 16 -9.77 -0.40 -0.84
N LEU A 17 -9.18 -1.11 0.12
CA LEU A 17 -7.74 -1.15 0.35
C LEU A 17 -7.14 -2.37 -0.35
N HIS A 18 -6.19 -2.11 -1.24
CA HIS A 18 -5.33 -3.14 -1.81
C HIS A 18 -4.06 -3.28 -0.99
N TYR A 19 -3.51 -4.49 -0.90
CA TYR A 19 -2.36 -4.76 -0.05
C TYR A 19 -1.19 -5.33 -0.83
N TRP A 20 -0.01 -4.79 -0.62
CA TRP A 20 1.23 -5.41 -1.09
C TRP A 20 1.54 -6.68 -0.27
N ALA A 21 1.33 -7.85 -0.88
CA ALA A 21 1.50 -9.15 -0.25
C ALA A 21 2.69 -9.91 -0.84
N LYS A 22 3.41 -10.68 -0.02
CA LYS A 22 4.56 -11.45 -0.51
C LYS A 22 4.10 -12.51 -1.53
N SER A 23 4.77 -12.59 -2.68
CA SER A 23 4.48 -13.58 -3.73
C SER A 23 4.47 -15.02 -3.21
N SER A 24 5.29 -15.35 -2.21
CA SER A 24 5.33 -16.68 -1.59
C SER A 24 4.08 -17.06 -0.78
N ILE A 25 3.07 -16.19 -0.67
CA ILE A 25 1.76 -16.54 -0.06
C ILE A 25 0.80 -17.05 -1.16
N PHE A 26 1.09 -16.76 -2.43
CA PHE A 26 0.34 -17.18 -3.62
C PHE A 26 0.77 -18.57 -4.10
N VAL A 27 0.85 -19.54 -3.19
CA VAL A 27 1.41 -20.88 -3.49
C VAL A 27 0.40 -21.79 -4.19
N ASN A 28 -0.89 -21.68 -3.82
CA ASN A 28 -1.97 -22.53 -4.31
C ASN A 28 -3.05 -21.69 -5.01
N GLU A 29 -3.70 -22.25 -6.03
CA GLU A 29 -4.74 -21.57 -6.82
C GLU A 29 -5.89 -21.00 -5.96
N TYR A 30 -6.33 -21.74 -4.94
CA TYR A 30 -7.36 -21.26 -4.00
C TYR A 30 -6.89 -20.07 -3.16
N ALA A 31 -5.65 -20.12 -2.66
CA ALA A 31 -5.07 -19.04 -1.88
C ALA A 31 -4.86 -17.79 -2.76
N THR A 32 -4.38 -17.98 -3.98
CA THR A 32 -4.24 -16.93 -4.98
C THR A 32 -5.58 -16.29 -5.32
N ARG A 33 -6.62 -17.09 -5.58
CA ARG A 33 -7.96 -16.59 -5.87
C ARG A 33 -8.56 -15.81 -4.71
N PHE A 34 -8.37 -16.29 -3.48
CA PHE A 34 -8.80 -15.57 -2.28
C PHE A 34 -8.03 -14.25 -2.11
N LEU A 35 -6.69 -14.27 -2.18
CA LEU A 35 -5.87 -13.07 -2.03
C LEU A 35 -6.17 -12.02 -3.12
N ASN A 36 -6.36 -12.45 -4.36
CA ASN A 36 -6.78 -11.57 -5.45
C ASN A 36 -8.16 -10.97 -5.19
N SER A 37 -9.10 -11.74 -4.61
CA SER A 37 -10.44 -11.23 -4.26
C SER A 37 -10.42 -10.19 -3.13
N VAL A 38 -9.41 -10.23 -2.26
CA VAL A 38 -9.21 -9.28 -1.16
C VAL A 38 -8.38 -8.05 -1.61
N GLY A 39 -7.95 -8.00 -2.87
CA GLY A 39 -7.15 -6.88 -3.40
C GLY A 39 -5.66 -6.96 -3.06
N CYS A 40 -5.13 -8.17 -2.83
CA CYS A 40 -3.69 -8.32 -2.59
C CYS A 40 -2.92 -8.28 -3.91
N VAL A 41 -1.97 -7.36 -4.00
CA VAL A 41 -1.02 -7.26 -5.11
C VAL A 41 0.24 -8.06 -4.77
N PRO A 42 0.62 -9.07 -5.58
CA PRO A 42 1.80 -9.88 -5.32
C PRO A 42 3.09 -9.08 -5.51
N VAL A 43 3.94 -9.10 -4.49
CA VAL A 43 5.25 -8.45 -4.47
C VAL A 43 6.31 -9.53 -4.38
N ASP A 44 7.08 -9.68 -5.45
CA ASP A 44 8.33 -10.43 -5.40
C ASP A 44 9.42 -9.52 -4.83
N ARG A 45 10.16 -10.02 -3.85
CA ARG A 45 11.24 -9.29 -3.17
C ARG A 45 12.63 -9.76 -3.59
N GLU A 46 12.70 -10.91 -4.25
CA GLU A 46 13.94 -11.55 -4.68
C GLU A 46 14.20 -11.24 -6.16
N SER A 47 13.14 -11.12 -6.96
CA SER A 47 13.27 -10.64 -8.33
C SER A 47 13.56 -9.13 -8.34
N LYS A 48 14.57 -8.72 -9.10
CA LYS A 48 14.86 -7.29 -9.36
C LYS A 48 13.80 -6.62 -10.26
N ASP A 49 12.87 -7.40 -10.80
CA ASP A 49 11.91 -6.93 -11.78
C ASP A 49 10.59 -6.54 -11.10
N HIS A 50 10.57 -5.33 -10.54
CA HIS A 50 9.39 -4.78 -9.89
C HIS A 50 8.38 -4.18 -10.90
N LEU A 51 8.61 -4.30 -12.21
CA LEU A 51 7.76 -3.68 -13.23
C LEU A 51 6.30 -4.14 -13.14
N GLY A 52 6.06 -5.44 -12.95
CA GLY A 52 4.70 -5.98 -12.80
C GLY A 52 3.99 -5.49 -11.53
N LEU A 53 4.72 -5.30 -10.43
CA LEU A 53 4.19 -4.70 -9.21
C LEU A 53 3.77 -3.25 -9.46
N TYR A 54 4.61 -2.50 -10.15
CA TYR A 54 4.35 -1.07 -10.40
C TYR A 54 3.16 -0.89 -11.34
N GLN A 55 3.05 -1.70 -12.39
CA GLN A 55 1.88 -1.69 -13.29
C GLN A 55 0.58 -1.98 -12.55
N SER A 56 0.53 -3.07 -11.78
CA SER A 56 -0.66 -3.40 -10.99
C SER A 56 -1.01 -2.32 -9.95
N THR A 57 0.00 -1.67 -9.37
CA THR A 57 -0.21 -0.53 -8.46
C THR A 57 -0.77 0.68 -9.21
N PHE A 58 -0.32 0.94 -10.44
CA PHE A 58 -0.86 2.02 -11.28
C PHE A 58 -2.31 1.76 -11.67
N ASP A 59 -2.65 0.53 -12.04
CA ASP A 59 -4.01 0.14 -12.40
C ASP A 59 -4.99 0.41 -11.24
N VAL A 60 -4.59 0.09 -10.01
CA VAL A 60 -5.40 0.37 -8.81
C VAL A 60 -5.54 1.89 -8.57
N MET A 61 -4.45 2.65 -8.70
CA MET A 61 -4.51 4.11 -8.53
C MET A 61 -5.37 4.80 -9.61
N GLU A 62 -5.39 4.27 -10.83
CA GLU A 62 -6.29 4.74 -11.90
C GLU A 62 -7.77 4.52 -11.58
N LEU A 63 -8.10 3.50 -10.81
CA LEU A 63 -9.45 3.28 -10.30
C LEU A 63 -9.82 4.22 -9.14
N ASN A 64 -8.93 5.14 -8.76
CA ASN A 64 -9.04 5.98 -7.57
C ASN A 64 -9.15 5.16 -6.27
N GLU A 65 -8.55 3.97 -6.25
CA GLU A 65 -8.52 3.10 -5.07
C GLU A 65 -7.20 3.26 -4.31
N SER A 66 -7.21 2.82 -3.05
CA SER A 66 -6.12 3.05 -2.10
C SER A 66 -5.28 1.79 -1.91
N ILE A 67 -3.97 1.96 -1.75
CA ILE A 67 -3.02 0.85 -1.59
C ILE A 67 -2.31 0.99 -0.26
N ALA A 68 -2.46 -0.02 0.60
CA ALA A 68 -1.79 -0.14 1.87
C ALA A 68 -0.47 -0.90 1.69
N VAL A 69 0.63 -0.23 2.05
CA VAL A 69 1.98 -0.79 1.98
C VAL A 69 2.64 -0.72 3.35
N PHE A 70 3.27 -1.82 3.74
CA PHE A 70 4.12 -1.88 4.94
C PHE A 70 5.59 -1.75 4.51
N PRO A 71 6.17 -0.53 4.55
CA PRO A 71 7.49 -0.25 4.00
C PRO A 71 8.65 -0.98 4.68
N GLU A 72 8.43 -1.57 5.86
CA GLU A 72 9.42 -2.40 6.55
C GLU A 72 9.65 -3.74 5.84
N GLY A 73 8.63 -4.27 5.14
CA GLY A 73 8.71 -5.56 4.47
C GLY A 73 8.82 -6.77 5.42
N THR A 74 8.95 -6.61 6.72
CA THR A 74 9.07 -7.72 7.66
C THR A 74 8.24 -7.45 8.90
N SER A 75 7.71 -8.51 9.50
CA SER A 75 7.04 -8.39 10.80
C SER A 75 8.09 -8.46 11.90
N HIS A 76 8.52 -7.30 12.41
CA HIS A 76 9.41 -7.26 13.57
C HIS A 76 8.64 -6.86 14.83
N THR A 77 9.09 -7.40 15.97
CA THR A 77 8.56 -7.07 17.31
C THR A 77 9.49 -6.07 18.01
N LEU A 78 10.36 -5.39 17.27
CA LEU A 78 11.31 -4.42 17.83
C LEU A 78 10.61 -3.07 18.04
N SER A 79 10.95 -2.39 19.14
CA SER A 79 10.37 -1.08 19.52
C SER A 79 10.85 0.11 18.67
N ARG A 80 11.45 -0.14 17.51
CA ARG A 80 12.02 0.90 16.62
C ARG A 80 11.54 0.68 15.19
N ILE A 81 11.22 1.77 14.51
CA ILE A 81 10.87 1.78 13.08
C ILE A 81 12.05 1.18 12.32
N SER A 82 11.78 0.12 11.56
CA SER A 82 12.79 -0.51 10.71
C SER A 82 13.15 0.39 9.53
N LYS A 83 14.29 0.12 8.88
CA LYS A 83 14.68 0.86 7.67
C LYS A 83 13.57 0.73 6.63
N LEU A 84 12.96 1.87 6.27
CA LEU A 84 11.90 1.94 5.28
C LEU A 84 12.50 1.65 3.89
N LYS A 85 11.77 0.88 3.09
CA LYS A 85 12.09 0.69 1.67
C LYS A 85 11.48 1.81 0.83
N ASP A 86 12.22 2.25 -0.18
CA ASP A 86 11.83 3.38 -1.04
C ASP A 86 10.78 3.01 -2.10
N GLY A 87 10.38 1.74 -2.21
CA GLY A 87 9.48 1.27 -3.26
C GLY A 87 8.13 1.99 -3.26
N ALA A 88 7.54 2.26 -2.09
CA ALA A 88 6.27 2.96 -2.00
C ALA A 88 6.37 4.43 -2.46
N SER A 89 7.42 5.13 -2.04
CA SER A 89 7.68 6.52 -2.46
C SER A 89 8.03 6.61 -3.94
N PHE A 90 8.84 5.68 -4.46
CA PHE A 90 9.20 5.61 -5.87
C PHE A 90 7.96 5.45 -6.75
N VAL A 91 7.08 4.50 -6.43
CA VAL A 91 5.87 4.23 -7.22
C VAL A 91 4.89 5.39 -7.18
N ALA A 92 4.72 6.05 -6.02
CA ALA A 92 3.85 7.22 -5.91
C ALA A 92 4.36 8.40 -6.75
N LEU A 93 5.69 8.62 -6.79
CA LEU A 93 6.32 9.67 -7.60
C LEU A 93 6.22 9.34 -9.09
N GLU A 94 6.60 8.13 -9.48
CA GLU A 94 6.55 7.67 -10.87
C GLU A 94 5.12 7.75 -11.43
N TYR A 95 4.12 7.33 -10.66
CA TYR A 95 2.72 7.46 -11.04
C TYR A 95 2.33 8.93 -11.26
N THR A 96 2.68 9.80 -10.32
CA THR A 96 2.33 11.23 -10.40
C THR A 96 3.03 11.91 -11.58
N LYS A 97 4.28 11.55 -11.89
CA LYS A 97 5.02 12.00 -13.07
C LYS A 97 4.33 11.53 -14.35
N SER A 98 3.96 10.25 -14.41
CA SER A 98 3.26 9.67 -15.57
C SER A 98 1.93 10.37 -15.86
N LEU A 99 1.19 10.79 -14.83
CA LEU A 99 -0.06 11.55 -14.97
C LEU A 99 0.16 12.98 -15.48
N LYS A 100 1.30 13.60 -15.15
CA LYS A 100 1.67 14.93 -15.64
C LYS A 100 2.00 14.88 -17.13
N ASP A 101 2.72 13.85 -17.57
CA ASP A 101 3.13 13.68 -18.97
C ASP A 101 1.96 13.22 -19.85
N LYS A 102 1.14 12.30 -19.34
CA LYS A 102 -0.03 11.76 -20.04
C LYS A 102 -1.22 11.70 -19.07
N PRO A 103 -2.16 12.66 -19.15
CA PRO A 103 -3.35 12.62 -18.30
C PRO A 103 -4.16 11.36 -18.59
N ARG A 104 -4.36 10.53 -17.56
CA ARG A 104 -5.18 9.32 -17.62
C ARG A 104 -6.56 9.59 -17.04
N TYR A 105 -7.57 9.04 -17.69
CA TYR A 105 -8.95 9.09 -17.22
C TYR A 105 -9.34 7.71 -16.71
N ASN A 106 -10.01 7.68 -15.56
CA ASN A 106 -10.55 6.44 -15.04
C ASN A 106 -11.72 5.96 -15.90
N ARG A 107 -12.21 4.74 -15.61
CA ARG A 107 -13.36 4.14 -16.32
C ARG A 107 -14.65 4.97 -16.25
N HIS A 108 -14.72 5.92 -15.32
CA HIS A 108 -15.83 6.85 -15.14
C HIS A 108 -15.59 8.23 -15.79
N GLY A 109 -14.54 8.38 -16.60
CA GLY A 109 -14.20 9.62 -17.31
C GLY A 109 -13.64 10.74 -16.42
N GLN A 110 -13.29 10.44 -15.17
CA GLN A 110 -12.67 11.40 -14.25
C GLN A 110 -11.15 11.33 -14.39
N LEU A 111 -10.49 12.48 -14.32
CA LEU A 111 -9.03 12.54 -14.32
C LEU A 111 -8.48 11.80 -13.09
N ALA A 112 -7.56 10.88 -13.31
CA ALA A 112 -6.89 10.15 -12.24
C ALA A 112 -6.17 11.13 -11.30
N LYS A 113 -6.32 10.90 -9.99
CA LYS A 113 -5.76 11.80 -8.99
C LYS A 113 -4.27 11.54 -8.79
N PRO A 114 -3.46 12.59 -8.59
CA PRO A 114 -2.07 12.44 -8.13
C PRO A 114 -2.01 11.58 -6.87
N ALA A 115 -0.98 10.73 -6.77
CA ALA A 115 -0.79 9.91 -5.58
C ALA A 115 -0.51 10.80 -4.36
N ALA A 116 -1.08 10.40 -3.22
CA ALA A 116 -0.77 10.98 -1.91
C ALA A 116 -0.45 9.86 -0.94
N ILE A 117 0.62 10.02 -0.16
CA ILE A 117 1.01 9.04 0.86
C ILE A 117 0.43 9.49 2.19
N VAL A 118 -0.42 8.68 2.80
CA VAL A 118 -0.94 8.92 4.15
C VAL A 118 -0.15 8.05 5.13
N PRO A 119 0.70 8.63 6.00
CA PRO A 119 1.40 7.85 7.00
C PRO A 119 0.40 7.38 8.05
N VAL A 120 0.40 6.07 8.35
CA VAL A 120 -0.48 5.47 9.36
C VAL A 120 0.35 4.84 10.46
N GLY A 121 0.13 5.28 11.70
CA GLY A 121 0.70 4.67 12.89
C GLY A 121 -0.29 3.68 13.50
N ILE A 122 0.15 2.43 13.68
CA ILE A 122 -0.60 1.39 14.38
C ILE A 122 0.19 0.99 15.62
N VAL A 123 -0.38 1.23 16.79
CA VAL A 123 0.25 0.93 18.08
C VAL A 123 -0.65 0.03 18.91
N TYR A 124 -0.14 -1.15 19.24
CA TYR A 124 -0.77 -2.08 20.17
C TYR A 124 -0.34 -1.70 21.59
N THR A 125 -1.29 -1.35 22.47
CA THR A 125 -0.93 -0.96 23.85
C THR A 125 -0.33 -2.13 24.62
N GLU A 126 -0.84 -3.35 24.39
CA GLU A 126 -0.35 -4.55 25.05
C GLU A 126 -0.50 -5.78 24.12
N LYS A 127 0.54 -6.08 23.35
CA LYS A 127 0.53 -7.10 22.29
C LYS A 127 0.24 -8.52 22.79
N SER A 128 0.54 -8.81 24.06
CA SER A 128 0.34 -10.12 24.68
C SER A 128 -1.07 -10.34 25.23
N ARG A 129 -1.85 -9.27 25.43
CA ARG A 129 -3.18 -9.36 26.05
C ARG A 129 -4.27 -9.43 24.99
N TYR A 130 -5.02 -10.52 25.00
CA TYR A 130 -6.18 -10.66 24.13
C TYR A 130 -7.21 -9.55 24.39
N ARG A 131 -7.78 -8.98 23.32
CA ARG A 131 -8.69 -7.81 23.34
C ARG A 131 -8.09 -6.54 23.98
N SER A 132 -6.77 -6.38 23.90
CA SER A 132 -6.11 -5.11 24.22
C SER A 132 -6.56 -3.98 23.28
N VAL A 133 -6.31 -2.74 23.69
CA VAL A 133 -6.60 -1.56 22.87
C VAL A 133 -5.56 -1.42 21.75
N ILE A 134 -6.03 -1.03 20.57
CA ILE A 134 -5.20 -0.69 19.42
C ILE A 134 -5.43 0.78 19.10
N ASN A 135 -4.36 1.55 19.02
CA ASN A 135 -4.40 2.95 18.61
C ASN A 135 -3.99 3.05 17.15
N VAL A 136 -4.91 3.52 16.29
CA VAL A 136 -4.64 3.82 14.89
C VAL A 136 -4.65 5.33 14.71
N ARG A 137 -3.59 5.90 14.14
CA ARG A 137 -3.44 7.34 13.90
C ARG A 137 -3.07 7.58 12.45
N PHE A 138 -3.91 8.31 11.74
CA PHE A 138 -3.62 8.80 10.39
C PHE A 138 -2.92 10.16 10.49
N GLY A 139 -1.75 10.27 9.87
CA GLY A 139 -1.02 11.52 9.78
C GLY A 139 -1.50 12.39 8.62
N LYS A 140 -0.83 13.53 8.42
CA LYS A 140 -1.15 14.45 7.31
C LYS A 140 -0.76 13.79 5.97
N PRO A 141 -1.63 13.83 4.94
CA PRO A 141 -1.29 13.35 3.61
C PRO A 141 -0.08 14.10 3.03
N ILE A 142 0.90 13.34 2.55
CA ILE A 142 2.08 13.85 1.86
C ILE A 142 1.76 13.85 0.37
N GLN A 143 1.70 15.04 -0.22
CA GLN A 143 1.40 15.23 -1.64
C GLN A 143 2.67 15.06 -2.47
N MET A 144 2.64 14.20 -3.49
CA MET A 144 3.83 13.94 -4.32
C MET A 144 4.24 15.14 -5.18
N LYS A 145 3.30 16.05 -5.49
CA LYS A 145 3.54 17.22 -6.37
C LYS A 145 4.76 18.05 -5.96
N GLY A 146 4.99 18.25 -4.67
CA GLY A 146 6.10 19.06 -4.17
C GLY A 146 7.47 18.40 -4.28
N TYR A 147 7.52 17.11 -4.63
CA TYR A 147 8.75 16.33 -4.74
C TYR A 147 9.09 15.96 -6.19
N LEU A 148 8.21 16.27 -7.16
CA LEU A 148 8.42 15.96 -8.58
C LEU A 148 9.65 16.64 -9.18
N ASP A 149 9.96 17.86 -8.73
CA ASP A 149 11.09 18.62 -9.29
C ASP A 149 12.46 18.04 -8.88
N ASN A 150 12.48 17.21 -7.83
CA ASN A 150 13.67 16.53 -7.31
C ASN A 150 13.75 15.05 -7.74
N PHE A 151 12.88 14.59 -8.65
CA PHE A 151 12.74 13.19 -9.08
C PHE A 151 12.98 12.96 -10.59
#